data_AF-A0A1Q5IE24-F1
#
_entry.id   AF-A0A1Q5IE24-F1
#
_cell.length_a   1.000
_cell.length_b   1.000
_cell.length_c   1.000
_cell.angle_alpha   90.00
_cell.angle_beta   90.00
_cell.angle_gamma   90.00
#
_symmetry.space_group_name_H-M   'P 1'
#
loop_
_entity.id
_entity.type
_entity.pdbx_description
1 polymer ?
#
loop_
_entity_poly.entity_id
_entity_poly.type
_entity_poly.pdbx_seq_one_letter_code
_entity_poly.pdbx_strand_id
1 'polypeptide(L)'
;MSETHAEYADAWGEPEPPQPATASTTGAATAPVTPADAADAARLVSFGLQPKLLPARDAEYGELLRRYRENPAFARLADAVATGLGLVVLEVSPRAGMAVTAGEDSVFAVRMGDYARRASTDSADRFLHGLAHLAVAAMAFPRPEDLADDAYIGRLTVNGVDAFVRQACLRLEQRAEEQGENTDPASDAPGLEAAWRIYARRSATGATKDARRLAGSTTGIVGKAAAFLTDSGFLQRTGDEGGGSYRTTARYQLQVRDMAGSAAMAELLDLGVVPVSDGSATLVPPPEGDDLELVADAGLPFHA
;
A
#
# COMPACT_ATOMS: atom_id res chain seq x y z
N MET A 1 -95.81 -45.07 34.06
CA MET A 1 -95.25 -44.46 32.84
C MET A 1 -93.89 -43.92 33.21
N SER A 2 -92.85 -44.54 32.65
CA SER A 2 -91.49 -44.01 32.47
C SER A 2 -90.63 -43.70 33.70
N GLU A 3 -89.31 -43.90 33.70
CA GLU A 3 -88.39 -44.77 32.97
C GLU A 3 -86.99 -44.49 33.54
N THR A 4 -86.15 -45.52 33.47
CA THR A 4 -84.74 -45.58 33.83
C THR A 4 -83.86 -44.85 32.81
N HIS A 5 -82.71 -44.30 33.25
CA HIS A 5 -81.40 -44.06 32.57
C HIS A 5 -80.90 -42.63 32.83
N ALA A 6 -79.62 -42.28 32.84
CA ALA A 6 -78.30 -42.92 33.03
C ALA A 6 -77.29 -41.76 32.93
N GLU A 7 -76.10 -41.93 33.48
CA GLU A 7 -74.95 -41.05 33.26
C GLU A 7 -74.68 -40.84 31.77
N TYR A 8 -74.27 -39.63 31.38
CA TYR A 8 -73.17 -39.43 30.44
C TYR A 8 -72.47 -38.10 30.75
N ALA A 9 -71.18 -38.20 31.03
CA ALA A 9 -70.24 -37.10 31.07
C ALA A 9 -70.16 -36.44 29.68
N ASP A 10 -70.04 -35.12 29.64
CA ASP A 10 -69.57 -34.44 28.44
C ASP A 10 -68.75 -33.21 28.82
N ALA A 11 -67.45 -33.45 28.86
CA ALA A 11 -66.40 -32.45 28.93
C ALA A 11 -66.32 -31.75 27.57
N TRP A 12 -66.98 -30.60 27.44
CA TRP A 12 -66.81 -29.70 26.30
C TRP A 12 -65.96 -28.50 26.73
N GLY A 13 -64.64 -28.71 26.74
CA GLY A 13 -63.70 -27.61 26.63
C GLY A 13 -63.72 -27.12 25.18
N GLU A 14 -64.07 -25.85 24.96
CA GLU A 14 -63.99 -25.23 23.65
C GLU A 14 -62.53 -25.29 23.13
N PRO A 15 -62.29 -25.63 21.85
CA PRO A 15 -60.96 -25.52 21.28
C PRO A 15 -60.59 -24.05 21.14
N GLU A 16 -59.60 -23.62 21.93
CA GLU A 16 -58.95 -22.32 21.79
C GLU A 16 -58.45 -22.18 20.33
N PRO A 17 -58.78 -21.08 19.63
CA PRO A 17 -58.32 -20.88 18.26
C PRO A 17 -56.79 -20.87 18.25
N PRO A 18 -56.14 -21.43 17.22
CA PRO A 18 -54.69 -21.44 17.15
C PRO A 18 -54.17 -20.00 17.21
N GLN A 19 -53.54 -19.65 18.34
CA GLN A 19 -52.80 -18.41 18.46
C GLN A 19 -51.77 -18.40 17.32
N PRO A 20 -51.76 -17.36 16.45
CA PRO A 20 -50.72 -17.26 15.46
C PRO A 20 -49.40 -17.17 16.22
N ALA A 21 -48.57 -18.20 16.05
CA ALA A 21 -47.21 -18.19 16.53
C ALA A 21 -46.56 -16.92 15.95
N THR A 22 -46.37 -15.92 16.81
CA THR A 22 -45.55 -14.76 16.50
C THR A 22 -44.13 -15.29 16.43
N ALA A 23 -43.77 -15.84 15.27
CA ALA A 23 -42.40 -15.99 14.87
C ALA A 23 -41.82 -14.57 14.87
N SER A 24 -41.19 -14.20 15.98
CA SER A 24 -40.35 -13.01 16.11
C SER A 24 -39.11 -13.21 15.25
N THR A 25 -39.29 -13.29 13.93
CA THR A 25 -38.23 -13.13 12.97
C THR A 25 -38.10 -11.65 12.69
N THR A 26 -37.61 -10.89 13.66
CA THR A 26 -37.15 -9.52 13.41
C THR A 26 -35.78 -9.60 12.75
N GLY A 27 -35.73 -10.20 11.56
CA GLY A 27 -34.71 -9.85 10.59
C GLY A 27 -35.05 -8.44 10.15
N ALA A 28 -34.29 -7.45 10.59
CA ALA A 28 -34.44 -6.07 10.14
C ALA A 28 -34.44 -6.07 8.61
N ALA A 29 -35.61 -5.85 8.01
CA ALA A 29 -35.76 -5.77 6.57
C ALA A 29 -34.83 -4.65 6.11
N THR A 30 -33.80 -5.02 5.34
CA THR A 30 -32.82 -4.06 4.82
C THR A 30 -33.59 -3.12 3.90
N ALA A 31 -33.62 -1.83 4.22
CA ALA A 31 -34.30 -0.83 3.40
C ALA A 31 -33.81 -0.94 1.94
N PRO A 32 -34.70 -0.78 0.94
CA PRO A 32 -34.32 -0.93 -0.45
C PRO A 32 -33.29 0.13 -0.86
N VAL A 33 -32.26 -0.28 -1.60
CA VAL A 33 -31.26 0.62 -2.18
C VAL A 33 -31.94 1.53 -3.20
N THR A 34 -31.71 2.84 -3.07
CA THR A 34 -32.26 3.87 -3.96
C THR A 34 -31.24 4.34 -5.00
N PRO A 35 -31.68 4.98 -6.10
CA PRO A 35 -30.77 5.65 -7.03
C PRO A 35 -29.89 6.73 -6.37
N ALA A 36 -30.40 7.39 -5.33
CA ALA A 36 -29.62 8.37 -4.56
C ALA A 36 -28.47 7.70 -3.80
N ASP A 37 -28.69 6.52 -3.23
CA ASP A 37 -27.62 5.76 -2.56
C ASP A 37 -26.51 5.37 -3.54
N ALA A 38 -26.86 5.00 -4.76
CA ALA A 38 -25.89 4.70 -5.81
C ALA A 38 -25.09 5.94 -6.23
N ALA A 39 -25.75 7.10 -6.35
CA ALA A 39 -25.09 8.37 -6.65
C ALA A 39 -24.11 8.78 -5.54
N ASP A 40 -24.53 8.69 -4.28
CA ASP A 40 -23.71 8.98 -3.10
C ASP A 40 -22.52 8.01 -2.98
N ALA A 41 -22.73 6.72 -3.27
CA ALA A 41 -21.67 5.72 -3.29
C ALA A 41 -20.63 6.03 -4.38
N ALA A 42 -21.08 6.36 -5.61
CA ALA A 42 -20.18 6.78 -6.68
C ALA A 42 -19.45 8.09 -6.37
N ARG A 43 -20.12 9.00 -5.66
CA ARG A 43 -19.54 10.27 -5.20
C ARG A 43 -18.41 10.04 -4.19
N LEU A 44 -18.61 9.12 -3.24
CA LEU A 44 -17.57 8.71 -2.29
C LEU A 44 -16.33 8.13 -3.01
N VAL A 45 -16.54 7.24 -3.99
CA VAL A 45 -15.45 6.69 -4.82
C VAL A 45 -14.73 7.79 -5.61
N SER A 46 -15.49 8.75 -6.17
CA SER A 46 -14.93 9.90 -6.87
C SER A 46 -14.04 10.77 -5.96
N PHE A 47 -14.37 10.92 -4.68
CA PHE A 47 -13.49 11.57 -3.71
C PHE A 47 -12.22 10.77 -3.43
N GLY A 48 -12.32 9.43 -3.34
CA GLY A 48 -11.15 8.55 -3.18
C GLY A 48 -10.14 8.67 -4.33
N LEU A 49 -10.63 8.89 -5.55
CA LEU A 49 -9.82 9.12 -6.75
C LEU A 49 -9.15 10.50 -6.81
N GLN A 50 -9.43 11.41 -5.86
CA GLN A 50 -8.80 12.73 -5.78
C GLN A 50 -7.61 12.69 -4.82
N PRO A 51 -6.35 12.67 -5.32
CA PRO A 51 -5.20 12.29 -4.50
C PRO A 51 -4.85 13.27 -3.38
N LYS A 52 -5.26 14.54 -3.50
CA LYS A 52 -4.94 15.60 -2.53
C LYS A 52 -6.15 16.05 -1.70
N LEU A 53 -7.35 15.54 -1.99
CA LEU A 53 -8.55 15.87 -1.23
C LEU A 53 -8.57 15.08 0.07
N LEU A 54 -8.91 15.74 1.17
CA LEU A 54 -9.00 15.15 2.51
C LEU A 54 -10.43 15.29 3.04
N PRO A 55 -10.97 14.29 3.76
CA PRO A 55 -12.31 14.39 4.35
C PRO A 55 -12.48 15.59 5.28
N ALA A 56 -11.44 15.96 6.03
CA ALA A 56 -11.47 17.12 6.92
C ALA A 56 -11.61 18.49 6.19
N ARG A 57 -11.41 18.52 4.87
CA ARG A 57 -11.50 19.74 4.05
C ARG A 57 -12.78 19.82 3.22
N ASP A 58 -13.62 18.79 3.26
CA ASP A 58 -14.84 18.70 2.48
C ASP A 58 -15.94 18.02 3.29
N ALA A 59 -16.99 18.79 3.61
CA ALA A 59 -18.06 18.32 4.49
C ALA A 59 -18.89 17.19 3.86
N GLU A 60 -19.09 17.21 2.54
CA GLU A 60 -19.80 16.17 1.80
C GLU A 60 -19.00 14.86 1.88
N TYR A 61 -17.69 14.92 1.64
CA TYR A 61 -16.81 13.77 1.75
C TYR A 61 -16.80 13.20 3.19
N GLY A 62 -16.64 14.06 4.19
CA GLY A 62 -16.67 13.64 5.59
C GLY A 62 -17.97 12.93 5.97
N GLU A 63 -19.11 13.41 5.49
CA GLU A 63 -20.42 12.83 5.74
C GLU A 63 -20.62 11.48 5.04
N LEU A 64 -20.25 11.37 3.76
CA LEU A 64 -20.32 10.10 3.03
C LEU A 64 -19.41 9.03 3.63
N LEU A 65 -18.23 9.44 4.11
CA LEU A 65 -17.29 8.56 4.80
C LEU A 65 -17.83 8.06 6.15
N ARG A 66 -18.47 8.95 6.91
CA ARG A 66 -19.17 8.59 8.15
C ARG A 66 -20.30 7.61 7.86
N ARG A 67 -21.11 7.88 6.83
CA ARG A 67 -22.18 7.00 6.37
C ARG A 67 -21.67 5.63 5.95
N TYR A 68 -20.56 5.54 5.23
CA TYR A 68 -19.90 4.27 4.90
C TYR A 68 -19.60 3.44 6.15
N ARG A 69 -19.02 4.06 7.18
CA ARG A 69 -18.62 3.36 8.41
C ARG A 69 -19.81 2.92 9.27
N GLU A 70 -20.91 3.66 9.23
CA GLU A 70 -22.09 3.41 10.07
C GLU A 70 -23.17 2.56 9.39
N ASN A 71 -23.22 2.53 8.05
CA ASN A 71 -24.25 1.82 7.28
C ASN A 71 -23.62 0.73 6.38
N PRO A 72 -23.67 -0.55 6.81
CA PRO A 72 -23.11 -1.66 6.03
C PRO A 72 -23.71 -1.86 4.64
N ALA A 73 -24.96 -1.48 4.42
CA ALA A 73 -25.59 -1.59 3.10
C ALA A 73 -25.03 -0.56 2.13
N PHE A 74 -24.82 0.69 2.60
CA PHE A 74 -24.16 1.73 1.83
C PHE A 74 -22.68 1.39 1.58
N ALA A 75 -21.98 0.82 2.57
CA ALA A 75 -20.59 0.36 2.40
C ALA A 75 -20.45 -0.66 1.26
N ARG A 76 -21.28 -1.73 1.29
CA ARG A 76 -21.30 -2.74 0.21
C ARG A 76 -21.59 -2.14 -1.17
N LEU A 77 -22.46 -1.13 -1.24
CA LEU A 77 -22.76 -0.44 -2.49
C LEU A 77 -21.56 0.35 -3.00
N ALA A 78 -20.87 1.10 -2.13
CA ALA A 78 -19.65 1.83 -2.49
C ALA A 78 -18.51 0.88 -2.91
N ASP A 79 -18.34 -0.24 -2.21
CA ASP A 79 -17.36 -1.27 -2.58
C ASP A 79 -17.69 -1.89 -3.93
N ALA A 80 -18.98 -2.15 -4.22
CA ALA A 80 -19.41 -2.68 -5.51
C ALA A 80 -19.17 -1.67 -6.65
N VAL A 81 -19.39 -0.37 -6.40
CA VAL A 81 -19.06 0.69 -7.38
C VAL A 81 -17.55 0.75 -7.62
N ALA A 82 -16.73 0.74 -6.58
CA ALA A 82 -15.27 0.73 -6.70
C ALA A 82 -14.79 -0.51 -7.48
N THR A 83 -15.29 -1.70 -7.12
CA THR A 83 -14.99 -2.96 -7.81
C THR A 83 -15.39 -2.91 -9.28
N GLY A 84 -16.57 -2.36 -9.60
CA GLY A 84 -17.04 -2.20 -10.97
C GLY A 84 -16.18 -1.26 -11.83
N LEU A 85 -15.44 -0.36 -11.19
CA LEU A 85 -14.44 0.51 -11.82
C LEU A 85 -13.04 -0.13 -11.87
N GLY A 86 -12.88 -1.37 -11.40
CA GLY A 86 -11.60 -2.05 -11.29
C GLY A 86 -10.71 -1.47 -10.19
N LEU A 87 -11.30 -0.92 -9.12
CA LEU A 87 -10.58 -0.40 -7.98
C LEU A 87 -10.68 -1.38 -6.81
N VAL A 88 -9.60 -1.46 -6.03
CA VAL A 88 -9.54 -2.19 -4.76
C VAL A 88 -9.54 -1.16 -3.64
N VAL A 89 -10.48 -1.28 -2.71
CA VAL A 89 -10.56 -0.42 -1.52
C VAL A 89 -9.57 -0.96 -0.49
N LEU A 90 -8.52 -0.19 -0.20
CA LEU A 90 -7.51 -0.56 0.79
C LEU A 90 -7.97 -0.26 2.21
N GLU A 91 -8.55 0.93 2.40
CA GLU A 91 -9.05 1.39 3.69
C GLU A 91 -10.10 2.49 3.50
N VAL A 92 -11.04 2.58 4.45
CA VAL A 92 -11.96 3.71 4.56
C VAL A 92 -11.91 4.27 5.99
N SER A 93 -11.22 5.39 6.19
CA SER A 93 -11.00 5.99 7.52
C SER A 93 -10.99 7.52 7.49
N PRO A 94 -11.29 8.21 8.61
CA PRO A 94 -11.19 9.69 8.66
C PRO A 94 -9.79 10.23 8.31
N ARG A 95 -8.75 9.43 8.57
CA ARG A 95 -7.35 9.80 8.32
C ARG A 95 -6.99 9.69 6.84
N ALA A 96 -7.33 8.57 6.21
CA ALA A 96 -6.97 8.28 4.82
C ALA A 96 -8.04 8.70 3.80
N GLY A 97 -9.28 8.90 4.25
CA GLY A 97 -10.46 8.92 3.38
C GLY A 97 -10.79 7.52 2.88
N MET A 98 -11.42 7.45 1.70
CA MET A 98 -11.53 6.21 0.92
C MET A 98 -10.24 6.03 0.12
N ALA A 99 -9.32 5.23 0.65
CA ALA A 99 -8.07 4.88 -0.03
C ALA A 99 -8.34 3.72 -0.99
N VAL A 100 -8.08 3.96 -2.28
CA VAL A 100 -8.24 2.97 -3.35
C VAL A 100 -6.94 2.80 -4.12
N THR A 101 -6.68 1.56 -4.54
CA THR A 101 -5.67 1.24 -5.55
C THR A 101 -6.35 0.67 -6.79
N ALA A 102 -5.66 0.72 -7.92
CA ALA A 102 -6.17 0.14 -9.16
C ALA A 102 -5.80 -1.36 -9.23
N GLY A 103 -6.75 -2.21 -9.60
CA GLY A 103 -6.45 -3.61 -9.93
C GLY A 103 -5.60 -3.73 -11.21
N GLU A 104 -5.01 -4.91 -11.44
CA GLU A 104 -4.06 -5.15 -12.55
C GLU A 104 -4.63 -4.80 -13.94
N ASP A 105 -5.92 -5.09 -14.16
CA ASP A 105 -6.63 -4.84 -15.41
C ASP A 105 -7.41 -3.51 -15.44
N SER A 106 -7.26 -2.69 -14.40
CA SER A 106 -8.00 -1.44 -14.27
C SER A 106 -7.54 -0.39 -15.29
N VAL A 107 -8.49 0.39 -15.81
CA VAL A 107 -8.19 1.59 -16.61
C VAL A 107 -7.51 2.69 -15.79
N PHE A 108 -7.62 2.61 -14.46
CA PHE A 108 -6.98 3.52 -13.52
C PHE A 108 -5.56 3.05 -13.14
N ALA A 109 -5.14 1.86 -13.58
CA ALA A 109 -3.80 1.35 -13.30
C ALA A 109 -2.76 2.24 -13.97
N VAL A 110 -1.96 2.94 -13.15
CA VAL A 110 -0.78 3.64 -13.64
C VAL A 110 0.29 2.60 -13.91
N ARG A 111 0.38 2.14 -15.15
CA ARG A 111 1.47 1.23 -15.55
C ARG A 111 2.77 2.02 -15.48
N MET A 112 3.82 1.46 -14.85
CA MET A 112 5.13 2.11 -14.84
C MET A 112 5.68 2.34 -16.25
N GLY A 113 5.25 1.58 -17.25
CA GLY A 113 5.52 1.88 -18.66
C GLY A 113 4.95 3.22 -19.14
N ASP A 114 3.76 3.63 -18.66
CA ASP A 114 3.12 4.91 -19.00
C ASP A 114 3.70 6.08 -18.22
N TYR A 115 3.98 5.89 -16.92
CA TYR A 115 4.71 6.87 -16.12
C TYR A 115 6.11 7.11 -16.69
N ALA A 116 6.84 6.02 -16.91
CA ALA A 116 8.21 6.11 -17.35
C ALA A 116 8.29 6.65 -18.78
N ARG A 117 7.38 6.31 -19.71
CA ARG A 117 7.28 6.98 -21.03
C ARG A 117 7.10 8.51 -20.92
N ARG A 118 6.34 8.98 -19.93
CA ARG A 118 6.16 10.43 -19.66
C ARG A 118 7.37 11.07 -18.99
N ALA A 119 8.13 10.30 -18.20
CA ALA A 119 9.29 10.78 -17.44
C ALA A 119 10.64 10.68 -18.22
N SER A 120 10.80 9.65 -19.07
CA SER A 120 11.94 9.41 -19.99
C SER A 120 11.66 8.30 -21.01
N THR A 121 12.09 8.50 -22.26
CA THR A 121 11.98 7.47 -23.32
C THR A 121 13.04 6.37 -23.23
N ASP A 122 14.10 6.57 -22.43
CA ASP A 122 15.19 5.60 -22.26
C ASP A 122 14.82 4.51 -21.23
N SER A 123 14.95 3.24 -21.62
CA SER A 123 14.75 2.06 -20.76
C SER A 123 15.57 2.10 -19.46
N ALA A 124 16.80 2.61 -19.49
CA ALA A 124 17.64 2.71 -18.29
C ALA A 124 17.07 3.71 -17.29
N ASP A 125 16.54 4.84 -17.76
CA ASP A 125 15.88 5.82 -16.90
C ASP A 125 14.59 5.28 -16.27
N ARG A 126 13.84 4.40 -16.96
CA ARG A 126 12.63 3.78 -16.40
C ARG A 126 12.96 2.88 -15.22
N PHE A 127 13.99 2.07 -15.34
CA PHE A 127 14.49 1.24 -14.25
C PHE A 127 14.88 2.11 -13.04
N LEU A 128 15.64 3.18 -13.27
CA LEU A 128 16.10 4.07 -12.20
C LEU A 128 14.95 4.77 -11.48
N HIS A 129 13.86 5.11 -12.18
CA HIS A 129 12.65 5.61 -11.52
C HIS A 129 11.98 4.52 -10.66
N GLY A 130 11.88 3.28 -11.16
CA GLY A 130 11.38 2.16 -10.35
C GLY A 130 12.20 1.97 -9.06
N LEU A 131 13.53 1.98 -9.18
CA LEU A 131 14.44 1.92 -8.04
C LEU A 131 14.26 3.10 -7.08
N ALA A 132 14.11 4.32 -7.60
CA ALA A 132 13.87 5.50 -6.76
C ALA A 132 12.56 5.38 -5.96
N HIS A 133 11.46 4.91 -6.57
CA HIS A 133 10.19 4.70 -5.88
C HIS A 133 10.30 3.67 -4.76
N LEU A 134 11.01 2.58 -5.04
CA LEU A 134 11.24 1.51 -4.10
C LEU A 134 12.13 1.97 -2.92
N ALA A 135 13.18 2.73 -3.21
CA ALA A 135 14.04 3.33 -2.20
C ALA A 135 13.33 4.38 -1.34
N VAL A 136 12.44 5.19 -1.92
CA VAL A 136 11.59 6.11 -1.16
C VAL A 136 10.72 5.34 -0.16
N ALA A 137 10.11 4.23 -0.58
CA ALA A 137 9.28 3.41 0.29
C ALA A 137 10.10 2.75 1.41
N ALA A 138 11.25 2.14 1.09
CA ALA A 138 12.14 1.52 2.07
C ALA A 138 12.70 2.52 3.08
N MET A 139 13.08 3.73 2.64
CA MET A 139 13.50 4.79 3.57
C MET A 139 12.36 5.35 4.39
N ALA A 140 11.17 5.46 3.80
CA ALA A 140 10.02 6.01 4.47
C ALA A 140 9.46 5.06 5.53
N PHE A 141 9.59 3.75 5.35
CA PHE A 141 9.09 2.70 6.25
C PHE A 141 10.16 1.62 6.43
N PRO A 142 11.20 1.89 7.22
CA PRO A 142 12.35 1.00 7.32
C PRO A 142 12.08 -0.30 8.04
N ARG A 143 11.02 -0.37 8.85
CA ARG A 143 10.66 -1.57 9.59
C ARG A 143 9.23 -1.97 9.25
N PRO A 144 8.91 -3.27 9.21
CA PRO A 144 7.54 -3.73 8.95
C PRO A 144 6.51 -3.14 9.92
N GLU A 145 6.87 -2.92 11.19
CA GLU A 145 6.00 -2.28 12.18
C GLU A 145 5.63 -0.83 11.84
N ASP A 146 6.48 -0.11 11.09
CA ASP A 146 6.20 1.26 10.66
C ASP A 146 5.02 1.30 9.65
N LEU A 147 4.75 0.18 8.95
CA LEU A 147 3.57 0.04 8.08
C LEU A 147 2.29 -0.33 8.85
N ALA A 148 2.43 -0.85 10.06
CA ALA A 148 1.31 -1.22 10.93
C ALA A 148 0.91 -0.09 11.90
N ASP A 149 1.82 0.84 12.19
CA ASP A 149 1.57 1.97 13.09
C ASP A 149 0.95 3.18 12.37
N ASP A 150 -0.33 3.42 12.61
CA ASP A 150 -1.07 4.57 12.05
C ASP A 150 -0.56 5.95 12.52
N ALA A 151 0.18 6.00 13.63
CA ALA A 151 0.80 7.23 14.13
C ALA A 151 2.16 7.51 13.49
N TYR A 152 2.75 6.52 12.82
CA TYR A 152 4.05 6.66 12.19
C TYR A 152 4.00 7.60 10.98
N ILE A 153 5.01 8.47 10.88
CA ILE A 153 5.18 9.42 9.78
C ILE A 153 6.63 9.34 9.29
N GLY A 154 6.81 8.70 8.14
CA GLY A 154 8.09 8.62 7.46
C GLY A 154 8.52 10.01 6.98
N ARG A 155 9.82 10.30 7.08
CA ARG A 155 10.43 11.55 6.62
C ARG A 155 11.65 11.23 5.77
N LEU A 156 11.84 12.00 4.70
CA LEU A 156 12.95 11.78 3.78
C LEU A 156 13.34 13.06 3.06
N THR A 157 14.56 13.05 2.53
CA THR A 157 15.05 14.06 1.58
C THR A 157 15.50 13.39 0.28
N VAL A 158 15.52 14.15 -0.82
CA VAL A 158 16.02 13.64 -2.12
C VAL A 158 17.46 13.14 -2.00
N ASN A 159 18.31 13.91 -1.32
CA ASN A 159 19.71 13.52 -1.09
C ASN A 159 19.83 12.30 -0.18
N GLY A 160 18.96 12.18 0.84
CA GLY A 160 18.91 10.99 1.70
C GLY A 160 18.60 9.72 0.91
N VAL A 161 17.61 9.79 0.01
CA VAL A 161 17.27 8.67 -0.88
C VAL A 161 18.39 8.33 -1.86
N ASP A 162 19.04 9.33 -2.46
CA ASP A 162 20.20 9.07 -3.33
C ASP A 162 21.32 8.36 -2.56
N ALA A 163 21.64 8.84 -1.36
CA ALA A 163 22.66 8.25 -0.49
C ALA A 163 22.32 6.81 -0.09
N PHE A 164 21.05 6.56 0.28
CA PHE A 164 20.56 5.23 0.61
C PHE A 164 20.73 4.25 -0.56
N VAL A 165 20.32 4.63 -1.76
CA VAL A 165 20.46 3.78 -2.95
C VAL A 165 21.93 3.47 -3.23
N ARG A 166 22.82 4.47 -3.14
CA ARG A 166 24.26 4.25 -3.30
C ARG A 166 24.81 3.27 -2.27
N GLN A 167 24.36 3.38 -1.03
CA GLN A 167 24.80 2.48 0.03
C GLN A 167 24.30 1.04 -0.18
N ALA A 168 23.05 0.88 -0.63
CA ALA A 168 22.52 -0.43 -1.01
C ALA A 168 23.32 -1.05 -2.17
N CYS A 169 23.70 -0.25 -3.18
CA CYS A 169 24.55 -0.71 -4.29
C CYS A 169 25.91 -1.23 -3.79
N LEU A 170 26.55 -0.49 -2.87
CA LEU A 170 27.84 -0.90 -2.29
C LEU A 170 27.74 -2.21 -1.49
N ARG A 171 26.64 -2.40 -0.74
CA ARG A 171 26.40 -3.65 0.00
C ARG A 171 26.17 -4.85 -0.91
N LEU A 172 25.45 -4.65 -2.02
CA LEU A 172 25.27 -5.69 -3.02
C LEU A 172 26.60 -6.08 -3.68
N GLU A 173 27.45 -5.09 -4.00
CA GLU A 173 28.79 -5.32 -4.54
C GLU A 173 29.66 -6.14 -3.59
N GLN A 174 29.72 -5.74 -2.33
CA GLN A 174 30.47 -6.47 -1.30
C GLN A 174 29.97 -7.92 -1.12
N ARG A 175 28.65 -8.13 -1.10
CA ARG A 175 28.07 -9.48 -0.96
C ARG A 175 28.41 -10.38 -2.15
N ALA A 176 28.37 -9.85 -3.36
CA ALA A 176 28.72 -10.59 -4.57
C ALA A 176 30.22 -10.97 -4.57
N GLU A 177 31.09 -10.07 -4.11
CA GLU A 177 32.52 -10.36 -3.91
C GLU A 177 32.75 -11.47 -2.86
N GLU A 178 32.06 -11.40 -1.72
CA GLU A 178 32.13 -12.40 -0.65
C GLU A 178 31.65 -13.79 -1.08
N GLN A 179 30.65 -13.84 -1.96
CA GLN A 179 30.09 -15.08 -2.50
C GLN A 179 30.91 -15.67 -3.66
N GLY A 180 31.97 -14.98 -4.10
CA GLY A 180 32.81 -15.41 -5.22
C GLY A 180 32.04 -15.47 -6.54
N GLU A 181 30.90 -14.79 -6.62
CA GLU A 181 30.15 -14.64 -7.86
C GLU A 181 30.99 -13.80 -8.81
N ASN A 182 31.13 -14.24 -10.06
CA ASN A 182 31.82 -13.43 -11.05
C ASN A 182 31.01 -12.16 -11.25
N THR A 183 31.47 -11.09 -10.62
CA THR A 183 30.84 -9.79 -10.66
C THR A 183 30.91 -9.17 -12.06
N ASP A 184 31.73 -9.70 -12.99
CA ASP A 184 31.77 -9.25 -14.39
C ASP A 184 30.71 -9.99 -15.24
N PRO A 185 29.70 -9.31 -15.82
CA PRO A 185 28.58 -9.99 -16.44
C PRO A 185 28.96 -10.68 -17.76
N ALA A 186 28.51 -11.92 -17.94
CA ALA A 186 28.21 -12.40 -19.29
C ALA A 186 27.06 -11.54 -19.85
N SER A 187 27.14 -11.13 -21.12
CA SER A 187 26.24 -10.16 -21.79
C SER A 187 24.73 -10.47 -21.76
N ASP A 188 24.32 -11.58 -21.12
CA ASP A 188 23.12 -12.32 -21.48
C ASP A 188 22.15 -12.49 -20.28
N ALA A 189 22.46 -11.96 -19.09
CA ALA A 189 21.62 -12.09 -17.88
C ALA A 189 21.07 -10.72 -17.39
N PRO A 190 19.83 -10.35 -17.76
CA PRO A 190 19.26 -9.06 -17.39
C PRO A 190 18.36 -9.18 -16.16
N GLY A 191 18.82 -8.72 -15.00
CA GLY A 191 17.95 -8.57 -13.84
C GLY A 191 18.70 -8.13 -12.60
N LEU A 192 18.47 -6.90 -12.15
CA LEU A 192 19.01 -6.28 -10.92
C LEU A 192 20.53 -6.01 -10.89
N GLU A 193 21.40 -6.98 -11.20
CA GLU A 193 22.86 -6.84 -11.04
C GLU A 193 23.53 -5.85 -12.01
N ALA A 194 23.06 -5.82 -13.26
CA ALA A 194 23.51 -4.83 -14.23
C ALA A 194 23.05 -3.41 -13.85
N ALA A 195 21.99 -3.30 -13.06
CA ALA A 195 21.20 -2.10 -12.93
C ALA A 195 21.63 -1.22 -11.74
N TRP A 196 22.10 -1.82 -10.64
CA TRP A 196 22.77 -1.07 -9.56
C TRP A 196 24.08 -0.42 -10.02
N ARG A 197 24.81 -1.06 -10.95
CA ARG A 197 26.01 -0.46 -11.55
C ARG A 197 25.72 0.75 -12.44
N ILE A 198 24.59 0.75 -13.15
CA ILE A 198 24.14 1.92 -13.91
C ILE A 198 23.92 3.10 -12.95
N TYR A 199 23.32 2.84 -11.79
CA TYR A 199 23.14 3.85 -10.74
C TYR A 199 24.49 4.33 -10.19
N ALA A 200 25.36 3.40 -9.78
CA ALA A 200 26.66 3.70 -9.17
C ALA A 200 27.57 4.56 -10.06
N ARG A 201 27.64 4.26 -11.36
CA ARG A 201 28.44 5.00 -12.34
C ARG A 201 27.89 6.38 -12.70
N ARG A 202 26.62 6.66 -12.41
CA ARG A 202 25.95 7.91 -12.80
C ARG A 202 26.22 9.00 -11.78
N SER A 203 26.46 10.23 -12.25
CA SER A 203 26.80 11.34 -11.36
C SER A 203 25.63 11.69 -10.43
N ALA A 204 25.95 11.88 -9.15
CA ALA A 204 24.97 12.26 -8.13
C ALA A 204 24.35 13.62 -8.44
N THR A 205 25.18 14.59 -8.79
CA THR A 205 24.79 15.93 -9.22
C THR A 205 25.13 16.11 -10.69
N GLY A 206 24.24 16.72 -11.48
CA GLY A 206 24.61 17.11 -12.84
C GLY A 206 25.77 18.11 -12.80
N ALA A 207 26.82 17.88 -13.57
CA ALA A 207 27.99 18.76 -13.62
C ALA A 207 27.59 20.13 -14.22
N THR A 208 27.34 21.11 -13.34
CA THR A 208 27.18 22.57 -13.56
C THR A 208 26.27 23.08 -14.68
N LYS A 209 25.41 24.04 -14.32
CA LYS A 209 24.63 25.02 -15.14
C LYS A 209 23.69 24.52 -16.25
N ASP A 210 23.70 23.25 -16.64
CA ASP A 210 22.76 22.69 -17.61
C ASP A 210 21.62 21.93 -16.92
N ALA A 211 20.44 22.53 -16.89
CA ALA A 211 19.24 21.97 -16.26
C ALA A 211 18.85 20.60 -16.87
N ARG A 212 19.17 20.34 -18.15
CA ARG A 212 18.94 19.02 -18.77
C ARG A 212 19.88 17.94 -18.22
N ARG A 213 21.12 18.29 -17.87
CA ARG A 213 22.07 17.35 -17.24
C ARG A 213 21.72 17.08 -15.78
N LEU A 214 21.20 18.07 -15.05
CA LEU A 214 20.64 17.88 -13.71
C LEU A 214 19.41 16.96 -13.72
N ALA A 215 18.54 17.08 -14.72
CA ALA A 215 17.35 16.23 -14.85
C ALA A 215 17.66 14.74 -15.10
N GLY A 216 18.89 14.44 -15.54
CA GLY A 216 19.42 13.10 -15.72
C GLY A 216 20.43 12.67 -14.66
N SER A 217 20.65 13.42 -13.58
CA SER A 217 21.44 12.92 -12.44
C SER A 217 20.59 11.99 -11.56
N THR A 218 21.22 11.19 -10.71
CA THR A 218 20.47 10.30 -9.80
C THR A 218 19.60 11.09 -8.83
N THR A 219 20.11 12.20 -8.28
CA THR A 219 19.30 13.15 -7.48
C THR A 219 18.16 13.77 -8.27
N GLY A 220 18.33 14.06 -9.56
CA GLY A 220 17.27 14.57 -10.43
C GLY A 220 16.17 13.55 -10.69
N ILE A 221 16.53 12.27 -10.85
CA ILE A 221 15.59 11.15 -10.98
C ILE A 221 14.81 10.95 -9.68
N VAL A 222 15.51 10.92 -8.54
CA VAL A 222 14.87 10.83 -7.22
C VAL A 222 13.94 12.02 -6.97
N GLY A 223 14.36 13.24 -7.32
CA GLY A 223 13.51 14.44 -7.21
C GLY A 223 12.23 14.35 -8.05
N LYS A 224 12.30 13.80 -9.27
CA LYS A 224 11.12 13.55 -10.11
C LYS A 224 10.19 12.49 -9.50
N ALA A 225 10.74 11.42 -8.94
CA ALA A 225 9.96 10.40 -8.23
C ALA A 225 9.24 11.01 -7.02
N ALA A 226 9.94 11.79 -6.18
CA ALA A 226 9.35 12.47 -5.03
C ALA A 226 8.26 13.48 -5.43
N ALA A 227 8.48 14.23 -6.51
CA ALA A 227 7.48 15.14 -7.07
C ALA A 227 6.23 14.39 -7.55
N PHE A 228 6.41 13.29 -8.29
CA PHE A 228 5.29 12.46 -8.74
C PHE A 228 4.49 11.87 -7.57
N LEU A 229 5.17 11.37 -6.53
CA LEU A 229 4.51 10.86 -5.32
C LEU A 229 3.79 11.99 -4.57
N THR A 230 4.31 13.22 -4.59
CA THR A 230 3.64 14.40 -4.03
C THR A 230 2.38 14.73 -4.83
N ASP A 231 2.45 14.70 -6.15
CA ASP A 231 1.30 14.95 -7.02
C ASP A 231 0.23 13.88 -6.92
N SER A 232 0.65 12.64 -6.66
CA SER A 232 -0.21 11.49 -6.36
C SER A 232 -0.70 11.47 -4.91
N GLY A 233 -0.43 12.50 -4.10
CA GLY A 233 -0.94 12.61 -2.73
C GLY A 233 -0.31 11.66 -1.71
N PHE A 234 0.78 11.00 -2.08
CA PHE A 234 1.50 10.04 -1.25
C PHE A 234 2.57 10.69 -0.37
N LEU A 235 3.16 11.77 -0.86
CA LEU A 235 4.08 12.59 -0.09
C LEU A 235 3.53 14.01 0.09
N GLN A 236 3.96 14.65 1.16
CA GLN A 236 3.80 16.08 1.35
C GLN A 236 5.16 16.72 1.53
N ARG A 237 5.45 17.73 0.70
CA ARG A 237 6.66 18.53 0.81
C ARG A 237 6.60 19.42 2.05
N THR A 238 7.68 19.43 2.82
CA THR A 238 7.80 20.20 4.08
C THR A 238 8.93 21.23 4.04
N GLY A 239 9.88 21.13 3.12
CA GLY A 239 11.01 22.05 3.01
C GLY A 239 11.84 21.84 1.74
N ASP A 240 12.88 22.68 1.59
CA ASP A 240 13.82 22.68 0.45
C ASP A 240 15.15 21.98 0.76
N GLU A 241 15.37 21.57 2.01
CA GLU A 241 16.64 20.99 2.46
C GLU A 241 16.91 19.63 1.81
N GLY A 242 18.19 19.32 1.56
CA GLY A 242 18.61 18.04 0.98
C GLY A 242 18.00 17.76 -0.40
N GLY A 243 17.78 18.79 -1.21
CA GLY A 243 17.11 18.65 -2.52
C GLY A 243 15.57 18.61 -2.44
N GLY A 244 15.02 18.80 -1.24
CA GLY A 244 13.59 18.76 -0.93
C GLY A 244 13.31 17.79 0.21
N SER A 245 12.57 18.25 1.21
CA SER A 245 12.18 17.45 2.38
C SER A 245 10.70 17.09 2.30
N TYR A 246 10.37 15.84 2.64
CA TYR A 246 9.05 15.27 2.49
C TYR A 246 8.64 14.46 3.72
N ARG A 247 7.33 14.36 3.94
CA ARG A 247 6.72 13.41 4.86
C ARG A 247 5.70 12.53 4.15
N THR A 248 5.49 11.32 4.65
CA THR A 248 4.48 10.40 4.11
C THR A 248 3.06 10.80 4.47
N THR A 249 2.10 10.32 3.69
CA THR A 249 0.66 10.37 4.00
C THR A 249 0.14 8.98 4.37
N ALA A 250 -1.03 8.93 5.00
CA ALA A 250 -1.74 7.68 5.31
C ALA A 250 -1.96 6.82 4.04
N ARG A 251 -2.33 7.46 2.94
CA ARG A 251 -2.52 6.77 1.64
C ARG A 251 -1.23 6.11 1.14
N TYR A 252 -0.08 6.73 1.36
CA TYR A 252 1.18 6.13 0.94
C TYR A 252 1.55 4.92 1.80
N GLN A 253 1.34 4.99 3.11
CA GLN A 253 1.53 3.84 4.00
C GLN A 253 0.67 2.65 3.56
N LEU A 254 -0.61 2.89 3.24
CA LEU A 254 -1.51 1.85 2.72
C LEU A 254 -1.04 1.30 1.38
N GLN A 255 -0.61 2.17 0.46
CA GLN A 255 -0.06 1.75 -0.83
C GLN A 255 1.19 0.90 -0.66
N VAL A 256 2.11 1.30 0.23
CA VAL A 256 3.34 0.54 0.49
C VAL A 256 3.02 -0.76 1.20
N ARG A 257 2.05 -0.81 2.10
CA ARG A 257 1.60 -2.04 2.75
C ARG A 257 1.01 -3.04 1.75
N ASP A 258 0.19 -2.56 0.82
CA ASP A 258 -0.35 -3.37 -0.29
C ASP A 258 0.79 -3.92 -1.18
N MET A 259 1.75 -3.07 -1.53
CA MET A 259 2.93 -3.46 -2.32
C MET A 259 3.95 -4.30 -1.55
N ALA A 260 4.06 -4.18 -0.23
CA ALA A 260 5.04 -4.90 0.59
C ALA A 260 4.71 -6.40 0.70
N GLY A 261 3.48 -6.79 0.32
CA GLY A 261 3.15 -8.18 0.01
C GLY A 261 3.85 -8.73 -1.25
N SER A 262 4.58 -7.89 -2.01
CA SER A 262 5.35 -8.30 -3.20
C SER A 262 6.83 -8.56 -2.88
N ALA A 263 7.41 -9.55 -3.55
CA ALA A 263 8.76 -10.06 -3.30
C ALA A 263 9.88 -8.99 -3.37
N ALA A 264 9.73 -7.95 -4.20
CA ALA A 264 10.77 -6.94 -4.42
C ALA A 264 10.98 -5.97 -3.24
N MET A 265 9.95 -5.72 -2.42
CA MET A 265 10.08 -4.91 -1.21
C MET A 265 10.77 -5.71 -0.09
N ALA A 266 10.40 -6.99 0.03
CA ALA A 266 11.00 -7.90 1.01
C ALA A 266 12.51 -8.04 0.79
N GLU A 267 12.96 -8.23 -0.45
CA GLU A 267 14.39 -8.34 -0.77
C GLU A 267 15.19 -7.08 -0.37
N LEU A 268 14.64 -5.86 -0.54
CA LEU A 268 15.35 -4.65 -0.12
C LEU A 268 15.42 -4.46 1.39
N LEU A 269 14.36 -4.82 2.11
CA LEU A 269 14.34 -4.75 3.57
C LEU A 269 15.33 -5.78 4.16
N ASP A 270 15.43 -6.97 3.57
CA ASP A 270 16.38 -8.02 3.94
C ASP A 270 17.85 -7.64 3.70
N LEU A 271 18.14 -6.62 2.89
CA LEU A 271 19.52 -6.10 2.71
C LEU A 271 20.03 -5.31 3.93
N GLY A 272 19.21 -5.07 4.96
CA GLY A 272 19.65 -4.52 6.24
C GLY A 272 20.15 -3.08 6.19
N VAL A 273 19.70 -2.27 5.21
CA VAL A 273 20.02 -0.84 5.13
C VAL A 273 18.96 -0.06 5.91
N VAL A 274 19.35 0.51 7.06
CA VAL A 274 18.44 1.26 7.94
C VAL A 274 18.64 2.77 7.76
N PRO A 275 17.60 3.57 7.49
CA PRO A 275 17.65 5.03 7.51
C PRO A 275 17.65 5.57 8.94
N VAL A 276 18.29 6.72 9.15
CA VAL A 276 18.26 7.48 10.42
C VAL A 276 17.03 8.38 10.44
N SER A 277 16.44 8.56 11.63
CA SER A 277 15.20 9.30 11.89
C SER A 277 15.19 10.78 11.46
N ASP A 278 16.34 11.35 11.11
CA ASP A 278 16.50 12.70 10.56
C ASP A 278 16.42 12.76 9.02
N GLY A 279 16.23 11.61 8.36
CA GLY A 279 16.19 11.51 6.90
C GLY A 279 17.56 11.39 6.24
N SER A 280 18.64 11.25 7.02
CA SER A 280 19.94 10.76 6.55
C SER A 280 19.97 9.22 6.60
N ALA A 281 20.71 8.55 5.72
CA ALA A 281 20.96 7.11 5.84
C ALA A 281 22.32 6.90 6.50
N THR A 282 22.37 6.16 7.61
CA THR A 282 23.62 5.75 8.25
C THR A 282 23.57 4.24 8.45
N LEU A 283 24.68 3.55 8.20
CA LEU A 283 24.79 2.13 8.52
C LEU A 283 24.67 1.94 10.03
N VAL A 284 23.66 1.20 10.47
CA VAL A 284 23.68 0.58 11.80
C VAL A 284 24.19 -0.85 11.59
N PRO A 285 25.28 -1.26 12.27
CA PRO A 285 25.66 -2.68 12.28
C PRO A 285 24.49 -3.50 12.85
N PRO A 286 24.31 -4.76 12.43
CA PRO A 286 23.32 -5.63 13.04
C PRO A 286 23.51 -5.64 14.57
N PRO A 287 22.43 -5.72 15.37
CA PRO A 287 22.57 -5.84 16.81
C PRO A 287 23.44 -7.06 17.12
N GLU A 288 24.59 -6.84 17.76
CA GLU A 288 25.40 -7.91 18.30
C GLU A 288 24.58 -8.58 19.41
N GLY A 289 24.14 -9.82 19.17
CA GLY A 289 23.43 -10.62 20.16
C GLY A 289 22.09 -11.15 19.67
N ASP A 290 22.12 -11.99 18.65
CA ASP A 290 21.33 -13.22 18.69
C ASP A 290 22.25 -14.30 18.10
N ASP A 291 22.86 -15.06 19.00
CA ASP A 291 23.41 -16.36 18.69
C ASP A 291 22.25 -17.21 18.15
N LEU A 292 22.03 -17.16 16.83
CA LEU A 292 21.31 -18.21 16.13
C LEU A 292 22.20 -19.44 16.28
N GLU A 293 22.01 -20.18 17.38
CA GLU A 293 22.51 -21.53 17.55
C GLU A 293 22.23 -22.28 16.25
N LEU A 294 23.32 -22.55 15.51
CA LEU A 294 23.33 -23.50 14.43
C LEU A 294 22.76 -24.80 14.99
N VAL A 295 21.52 -25.10 14.64
CA VAL A 295 20.90 -26.39 14.95
C VAL A 295 21.71 -27.46 14.22
N ALA A 296 22.64 -28.06 14.96
CA ALA A 296 23.47 -29.16 14.51
C ALA A 296 22.61 -30.44 14.40
N ASP A 297 21.82 -30.56 13.33
CA ASP A 297 21.42 -31.85 12.73
C ASP A 297 20.49 -31.76 11.50
N ALA A 298 20.39 -30.62 10.81
CA ALA A 298 19.61 -30.54 9.56
C ALA A 298 20.38 -31.09 8.34
N GLY A 299 20.81 -32.35 8.41
CA GLY A 299 21.30 -33.09 7.25
C GLY A 299 20.14 -33.49 6.33
N LEU A 300 20.20 -33.10 5.05
CA LEU A 300 19.35 -33.69 4.02
C LEU A 300 20.03 -34.93 3.42
N PRO A 301 19.27 -36.02 3.18
CA PRO A 301 19.82 -37.30 2.77
C PRO A 301 20.09 -37.33 1.27
N PHE A 302 21.33 -37.67 0.89
CA PHE A 302 21.62 -38.25 -0.41
C PHE A 302 22.36 -39.57 -0.18
N HIS A 303 21.74 -40.68 -0.56
CA HIS A 303 22.38 -41.98 -0.64
C HIS A 303 22.92 -42.21 -2.06
N ALA A 304 24.18 -42.69 -2.08
CA ALA A 304 24.89 -43.46 -3.11
C ALA A 304 25.09 -42.86 -4.51
#